data_AF-A0A1Q7YRY1-F1
#
_entry.id   AF-A0A1Q7YRY1-F1
#
_cell.length_a   1.000
_cell.length_b   1.000
_cell.length_c   1.000
_cell.angle_alpha   90.00
_cell.angle_beta   90.00
_cell.angle_gamma   90.00
#
_symmetry.space_group_name_H-M   'P 1'
#
loop_
_entity.id
_entity.type
_entity.pdbx_description
1 polymer ?
#
loop_
_entity_poly.entity_id
_entity_poly.type
_entity_poly.pdbx_seq_one_letter_code
_entity_poly.pdbx_strand_id
1 'polypeptide(L)'
;MYGNQTYFVDTRTNQVAATVTDTPGVEGVEYVPDEKKIYTSNSGDNTIGVIDIAQRKVIKKLKTEAKPDGNTYATPFHKLYVSDERGKAEAVVDTRADTIIKTLRFDSETGMPQYDAVAKLVYVNLQDINRFAVIDPKDDRVLSQYPVGRCRGNHGMALDPERHRAFLVCEENNLLAVFDLEKHEVIQDLPLPGGGDVVKYDPGLRRIYVACYSGAITVIQMDDPNHFRKLADVPAQKKAHSLAVDLATHRVYVPLQEDDGAPPGNLRILLVAPSWCVCYVSYAQKNFGFH
;
A
#
# COMPACT_ATOMS: atom_id res chain seq x y z
N MET A 1 5.83 -8.85 14.88
CA MET A 1 5.59 -7.57 15.59
C MET A 1 5.02 -6.62 14.57
N TYR A 2 3.81 -6.10 14.82
CA TYR A 2 3.26 -5.00 14.02
C TYR A 2 4.10 -3.74 14.25
N GLY A 3 4.18 -2.85 13.25
CA GLY A 3 4.91 -1.59 13.39
C GLY A 3 4.26 -0.72 14.46
N ASN A 4 4.98 -0.35 15.52
CA ASN A 4 4.42 0.50 16.58
C ASN A 4 4.73 1.99 16.38
N GLN A 5 5.30 2.35 15.24
CA GLN A 5 5.78 3.70 14.98
C GLN A 5 5.90 3.96 13.48
N THR A 6 5.75 5.22 13.11
CA THR A 6 5.89 5.73 11.74
C THR A 6 7.22 6.46 11.61
N TYR A 7 8.00 6.16 10.58
CA TYR A 7 9.29 6.80 10.35
C TYR A 7 9.20 7.78 9.18
N PHE A 8 9.85 8.93 9.35
CA PHE A 8 10.17 9.83 8.26
C PHE A 8 11.58 9.51 7.78
N VAL A 9 11.75 9.18 6.51
CA VAL A 9 13.05 8.86 5.92
C VAL A 9 13.39 9.91 4.86
N ASP A 10 14.57 10.51 4.95
CA ASP A 10 15.12 11.35 3.90
C ASP A 10 15.67 10.46 2.79
N THR A 11 15.04 10.48 1.60
CA THR A 11 15.40 9.64 0.45
C THR A 11 16.70 10.07 -0.24
N ARG A 12 17.22 11.27 0.08
CA ARG A 12 18.49 11.77 -0.46
C ARG A 12 19.67 11.24 0.33
N THR A 13 19.51 11.08 1.64
CA THR A 13 20.54 10.57 2.57
C THR A 13 20.30 9.12 3.00
N ASN A 14 19.09 8.61 2.78
CA ASN A 14 18.60 7.31 3.22
C ASN A 14 18.65 7.12 4.74
N GLN A 15 18.40 8.20 5.48
CA GLN A 15 18.44 8.22 6.94
C GLN A 15 17.07 8.54 7.53
N VAL A 16 16.77 7.94 8.69
CA VAL A 16 15.60 8.30 9.48
C VAL A 16 15.75 9.74 9.97
N ALA A 17 14.88 10.62 9.50
CA ALA A 17 14.84 12.03 9.86
C ALA A 17 13.97 12.29 11.10
N ALA A 18 12.99 11.42 11.36
CA ALA A 18 12.14 11.44 12.56
C ALA A 18 11.39 10.13 12.76
N THR A 19 10.90 9.94 13.98
CA THR A 19 10.03 8.82 14.35
C THR A 19 8.82 9.35 15.11
N VAL A 20 7.64 8.87 14.76
CA VAL A 20 6.36 9.14 15.45
C VAL A 20 5.91 7.84 16.11
N THR A 21 5.93 7.81 17.43
CA THR A 21 5.72 6.57 18.21
C THR A 21 4.25 6.30 18.58
N ASP A 22 3.35 7.27 18.37
CA ASP A 22 1.93 7.15 18.71
C ASP A 22 1.08 6.58 17.56
N THR A 23 1.65 5.63 16.81
CA THR A 23 0.99 4.93 15.69
C THR A 23 1.07 3.41 15.91
N PRO A 24 0.34 2.88 16.91
CA PRO A 24 0.44 1.48 17.30
C PRO A 24 -0.16 0.56 16.23
N GLY A 25 0.60 -0.45 15.81
CA GLY A 25 0.19 -1.36 14.73
C GLY A 25 -0.10 -0.65 13.41
N VAL A 26 0.69 0.34 13.03
CA VAL A 26 0.49 1.04 11.75
C VAL A 26 0.68 0.09 10.58
N GLU A 27 -0.34 0.02 9.71
CA GLU A 27 -0.34 -0.80 8.48
C GLU A 27 -0.30 0.11 7.23
N GLY A 28 -1.25 1.06 7.14
CA GLY A 28 -1.34 2.04 6.05
C GLY A 28 -0.79 3.41 6.43
N VAL A 29 -0.15 4.10 5.47
CA VAL A 29 0.35 5.47 5.61
C VAL A 29 0.09 6.24 4.31
N GLU A 30 -0.70 7.32 4.39
CA GLU A 30 -1.03 8.15 3.23
C GLU A 30 -0.62 9.60 3.46
N TYR A 31 0.03 10.20 2.46
CA TYR A 31 0.42 11.61 2.48
C TYR A 31 -0.64 12.50 1.82
N VAL A 32 -1.10 13.53 2.54
CA VAL A 32 -2.04 14.54 2.05
C VAL A 32 -1.31 15.88 1.91
N PRO A 33 -0.75 16.19 0.72
CA PRO A 33 0.18 17.31 0.54
C PRO A 33 -0.44 18.68 0.76
N ASP A 34 -1.64 18.91 0.23
CA ASP A 34 -2.30 20.22 0.26
C ASP A 34 -2.62 20.68 1.69
N GLU A 35 -2.72 19.73 2.62
CA GLU A 35 -3.05 19.97 4.02
C GLU A 35 -1.85 19.73 4.95
N LYS A 36 -0.70 19.32 4.39
CA LYS A 36 0.55 19.01 5.11
C LYS A 36 0.36 18.00 6.25
N LYS A 37 -0.45 16.98 6.00
CA LYS A 37 -0.76 15.90 6.94
C LYS A 37 -0.36 14.55 6.39
N ILE A 38 -0.13 13.61 7.29
CA ILE A 38 -0.06 12.18 6.99
C ILE A 38 -1.17 11.50 7.79
N TYR A 39 -1.88 10.55 7.17
CA TYR A 39 -2.85 9.72 7.85
C TYR A 39 -2.30 8.31 8.00
N THR A 40 -2.44 7.74 9.17
CA THR A 40 -2.00 6.37 9.47
C THR A 40 -3.17 5.50 9.86
N SER A 41 -3.16 4.25 9.43
CA SER A 41 -4.13 3.24 9.86
C SER A 41 -3.51 2.42 10.99
N ASN A 42 -3.90 2.72 12.22
CA ASN A 42 -3.31 2.13 13.43
C ASN A 42 -4.16 0.93 13.88
N SER A 43 -3.78 -0.27 13.45
CA SER A 43 -4.52 -1.50 13.77
C SER A 43 -4.43 -1.87 15.26
N GLY A 44 -3.38 -1.41 15.95
CA GLY A 44 -3.12 -1.71 17.36
C GLY A 44 -4.11 -1.05 18.34
N ASP A 45 -4.71 0.08 17.96
CA ASP A 45 -5.71 0.77 18.78
C ASP A 45 -7.04 1.07 18.04
N ASN A 46 -7.21 0.55 16.81
CA ASN A 46 -8.36 0.79 15.94
C ASN A 46 -8.62 2.28 15.73
N THR A 47 -7.58 2.99 15.29
CA THR A 47 -7.70 4.41 14.95
C THR A 47 -7.07 4.77 13.62
N ILE A 48 -7.55 5.86 13.03
CA ILE A 48 -6.81 6.63 12.03
C ILE A 48 -6.04 7.72 12.77
N GLY A 49 -4.71 7.68 12.71
CA GLY A 49 -3.85 8.74 13.23
C GLY A 49 -3.72 9.88 12.23
N VAL A 50 -3.84 11.13 12.70
CA VAL A 50 -3.57 12.33 11.89
C VAL A 50 -2.25 12.92 12.37
N ILE A 51 -1.23 12.89 11.53
CA ILE A 51 0.10 13.41 11.81
C ILE A 51 0.28 14.77 11.13
N ASP A 52 0.65 15.79 11.89
CA ASP A 52 1.13 17.06 11.34
C ASP A 52 2.59 16.92 10.92
N ILE A 53 2.92 17.25 9.68
CA ILE A 53 4.27 17.04 9.13
C ILE A 53 5.31 17.99 9.72
N ALA A 54 4.93 19.23 10.03
CA ALA A 54 5.84 20.20 10.60
C ALA A 54 6.18 19.85 12.05
N GLN A 55 5.18 19.44 12.82
CA GLN A 55 5.31 19.07 14.23
C GLN A 55 5.80 17.63 14.42
N ARG A 56 5.67 16.78 13.38
CA ARG A 56 6.04 15.35 13.38
C ARG A 56 5.43 14.61 14.57
N LYS A 57 4.13 14.80 14.78
CA LYS A 57 3.38 14.14 15.85
C LYS A 57 1.94 13.91 15.43
N VAL A 58 1.33 12.92 16.06
CA VAL A 58 -0.12 12.72 16.00
C VAL A 58 -0.82 13.90 16.69
N ILE A 59 -1.69 14.58 15.96
CA ILE A 59 -2.50 15.71 16.44
C ILE A 59 -3.96 15.32 16.69
N LYS A 60 -4.41 14.18 16.13
CA LYS A 60 -5.75 13.65 16.27
C LYS A 60 -5.77 12.15 16.04
N LYS A 61 -6.69 11.44 16.70
CA LYS A 61 -7.02 10.05 16.40
C LYS A 61 -8.51 9.92 16.13
N LEU A 62 -8.87 9.26 15.04
CA LEU A 62 -10.26 9.01 14.66
C LEU A 62 -10.56 7.54 14.91
N LYS A 63 -11.59 7.23 15.69
CA LYS A 63 -11.93 5.85 16.01
C LYS A 63 -12.54 5.15 14.81
N THR A 64 -12.03 3.97 14.47
CA THR A 64 -12.56 3.12 13.40
C THR A 64 -13.38 1.95 13.94
N GLU A 65 -13.94 1.14 13.05
CA GLU A 65 -14.70 -0.05 13.44
C GLU A 65 -13.76 -1.14 13.99
N ALA A 66 -12.88 -1.71 13.15
CA ALA A 66 -11.88 -2.70 13.57
C ALA A 66 -10.77 -2.94 12.53
N LYS A 67 -9.53 -3.15 13.00
CA LYS A 67 -8.31 -3.43 12.23
C LYS A 67 -8.18 -2.52 10.99
N PRO A 68 -8.01 -1.20 11.15
CA PRO A 68 -7.71 -0.35 10.02
C PRO A 68 -6.39 -0.78 9.35
N ASP A 69 -6.40 -0.86 8.02
CA ASP A 69 -5.28 -1.37 7.21
C ASP A 69 -4.91 -0.38 6.10
N GLY A 70 -5.22 -0.67 4.84
CA GLY A 70 -4.92 0.21 3.71
C GLY A 70 -5.68 1.53 3.72
N ASN A 71 -5.10 2.55 3.09
CA ASN A 71 -5.75 3.83 2.88
C ASN A 71 -5.35 4.48 1.55
N THR A 72 -6.19 5.39 1.03
CA THR A 72 -5.92 6.16 -0.20
C THR A 72 -6.60 7.52 -0.17
N TYR A 73 -5.93 8.54 -0.71
CA TYR A 73 -6.45 9.90 -0.79
C TYR A 73 -7.08 10.23 -2.15
N ALA A 74 -8.39 10.48 -2.16
CA ALA A 74 -9.11 11.00 -3.32
C ALA A 74 -8.96 12.53 -3.41
N THR A 75 -7.82 12.97 -3.94
CA THR A 75 -7.35 14.36 -3.85
C THR A 75 -8.37 15.43 -4.25
N PRO A 76 -9.04 15.38 -5.42
CA PRO A 76 -9.98 16.44 -5.82
C PRO A 76 -11.19 16.58 -4.90
N PHE A 77 -11.47 15.57 -4.08
CA PHE A 77 -12.63 15.50 -3.20
C PHE A 77 -12.29 15.79 -1.74
N HIS A 78 -11.00 15.91 -1.39
CA HIS A 78 -10.53 16.05 -0.01
C HIS A 78 -11.06 14.96 0.91
N LYS A 79 -11.06 13.72 0.40
CA LYS A 79 -11.52 12.54 1.12
C LYS A 79 -10.43 11.48 1.17
N LEU A 80 -10.21 10.93 2.36
CA LEU A 80 -9.41 9.74 2.56
C LEU A 80 -10.36 8.55 2.76
N TYR A 81 -10.07 7.45 2.07
CA TYR A 81 -10.74 6.17 2.25
C TYR A 81 -9.80 5.26 3.01
N VAL A 82 -10.27 4.73 4.14
CA VAL A 82 -9.50 3.83 5.00
C VAL A 82 -10.26 2.52 5.14
N SER A 83 -9.59 1.43 4.82
CA SER A 83 -10.11 0.09 5.04
C SER A 83 -10.12 -0.20 6.53
N ASP A 84 -11.31 -0.46 7.07
CA ASP A 84 -11.54 -1.08 8.38
C ASP A 84 -11.71 -2.59 8.15
N GLU A 85 -10.61 -3.27 7.79
CA GLU A 85 -10.58 -4.62 7.23
C GLU A 85 -11.48 -5.60 7.97
N ARG A 86 -11.21 -5.84 9.26
CA ARG A 86 -12.01 -6.76 10.09
C ARG A 86 -13.35 -6.19 10.51
N GLY A 87 -13.50 -4.86 10.42
CA GLY A 87 -14.78 -4.17 10.56
C GLY A 87 -15.69 -4.37 9.35
N LYS A 88 -15.17 -4.95 8.26
CA LYS A 88 -15.87 -5.15 6.99
C LYS A 88 -16.43 -3.84 6.45
N ALA A 89 -15.61 -2.79 6.52
CA ALA A 89 -16.05 -1.44 6.25
C ALA A 89 -14.96 -0.56 5.65
N GLU A 90 -15.38 0.51 4.98
CA GLU A 90 -14.51 1.59 4.51
C GLU A 90 -14.91 2.89 5.21
N ALA A 91 -14.01 3.44 6.03
CA ALA A 91 -14.19 4.75 6.65
C ALA A 91 -13.85 5.85 5.64
N VAL A 92 -14.75 6.82 5.48
CA VAL A 92 -14.56 8.01 4.64
C VAL A 92 -14.28 9.19 5.55
N VAL A 93 -13.09 9.76 5.44
CA VAL A 93 -12.63 10.90 6.23
C VAL A 93 -12.60 12.16 5.37
N ASP A 94 -13.24 13.23 5.84
CA ASP A 94 -12.98 14.58 5.33
C ASP A 94 -11.65 15.07 5.91
N THR A 95 -10.67 15.28 5.04
CA THR A 95 -9.30 15.63 5.45
C THR A 95 -9.20 17.07 5.96
N ARG A 96 -10.05 17.98 5.48
CA ARG A 96 -10.08 19.38 5.92
C ARG A 96 -10.58 19.51 7.35
N ALA A 97 -11.58 18.71 7.71
CA ALA A 97 -12.15 18.70 9.07
C ALA A 97 -11.47 17.67 10.00
N ASP A 98 -10.69 16.75 9.45
CA ASP A 98 -10.16 15.55 10.12
C ASP A 98 -11.27 14.74 10.80
N THR A 99 -12.36 14.44 10.11
CA THR A 99 -13.49 13.71 10.68
C THR A 99 -13.97 12.61 9.77
N ILE A 100 -14.31 11.44 10.34
CA ILE A 100 -15.04 10.41 9.62
C ILE A 100 -16.45 10.95 9.34
N ILE A 101 -16.79 11.10 8.06
CA ILE A 101 -18.08 11.64 7.59
C ILE A 101 -19.04 10.52 7.15
N LYS A 102 -18.51 9.33 6.86
CA LYS A 102 -19.28 8.16 6.45
C LYS A 102 -18.50 6.88 6.72
N THR A 103 -19.22 5.78 6.92
CA THR A 103 -18.64 4.44 6.98
C THR A 103 -19.47 3.53 6.06
N LEU A 104 -18.85 3.05 4.99
CA LEU A 104 -19.45 2.10 4.05
C LEU A 104 -19.25 0.69 4.60
N ARG A 105 -20.27 -0.16 4.60
CA ARG A 105 -20.18 -1.54 5.12
C ARG A 105 -20.38 -2.54 4.01
N PHE A 106 -19.68 -3.66 4.11
CA PHE A 106 -19.68 -4.76 3.15
C PHE A 106 -19.85 -6.10 3.88
N ASP A 107 -20.29 -7.11 3.14
CA ASP A 107 -20.35 -8.50 3.64
C ASP A 107 -18.99 -9.22 3.43
N SER A 108 -17.88 -8.50 3.57
CA SER A 108 -16.52 -8.97 3.32
C SER A 108 -15.53 -8.12 4.07
N GLU A 109 -14.43 -8.72 4.53
CA GLU A 109 -13.24 -7.94 4.89
C GLU A 109 -12.78 -7.08 3.71
N THR A 110 -12.31 -5.86 4.01
CA THR A 110 -11.85 -4.88 3.02
C THR A 110 -10.32 -4.88 2.92
N GLY A 111 -9.76 -4.81 1.71
CA GLY A 111 -8.31 -4.76 1.48
C GLY A 111 -7.78 -3.35 1.22
N MET A 112 -6.62 -3.23 0.57
CA MET A 112 -6.02 -1.93 0.24
C MET A 112 -6.88 -1.15 -0.78
N PRO A 113 -7.46 0.01 -0.41
CA PRO A 113 -8.20 0.84 -1.35
C PRO A 113 -7.22 1.60 -2.27
N GLN A 114 -7.63 1.96 -3.48
CA GLN A 114 -6.85 2.78 -4.42
C GLN A 114 -7.73 3.81 -5.12
N TYR A 115 -7.25 5.05 -5.21
CA TYR A 115 -7.88 6.11 -5.99
C TYR A 115 -7.34 6.15 -7.43
N ASP A 116 -8.24 6.12 -8.41
CA ASP A 116 -7.94 6.36 -9.82
C ASP A 116 -8.18 7.84 -10.15
N ALA A 117 -7.12 8.58 -10.43
CA ALA A 117 -7.20 10.01 -10.74
C ALA A 117 -7.78 10.32 -12.13
N VAL A 118 -7.75 9.36 -13.07
CA VAL A 118 -8.29 9.52 -14.44
C VAL A 118 -9.80 9.28 -14.42
N ALA A 119 -10.23 8.14 -13.90
CA ALA A 119 -11.65 7.79 -13.78
C ALA A 119 -12.34 8.57 -12.65
N LYS A 120 -11.57 9.09 -11.69
CA LYS A 120 -12.04 9.75 -10.45
C LYS A 120 -12.89 8.82 -9.58
N LEU A 121 -12.48 7.56 -9.48
CA LEU A 121 -13.16 6.52 -8.71
C LEU A 121 -12.22 5.92 -7.67
N VAL A 122 -12.79 5.39 -6.60
CA VAL A 122 -12.06 4.62 -5.59
C VAL A 122 -12.41 3.14 -5.75
N TYR A 123 -11.38 2.30 -5.75
CA TYR A 123 -11.51 0.85 -5.82
C TYR A 123 -11.15 0.26 -4.46
N VAL A 124 -11.94 -0.68 -3.96
CA VAL A 124 -11.71 -1.32 -2.64
C VAL A 124 -11.83 -2.83 -2.79
N ASN A 125 -10.81 -3.57 -2.37
CA ASN A 125 -10.84 -5.03 -2.38
C ASN A 125 -11.83 -5.57 -1.32
N LEU A 126 -12.58 -6.61 -1.68
CA LEU A 126 -13.51 -7.34 -0.83
C LEU A 126 -13.03 -8.81 -0.76
N GLN A 127 -12.17 -9.07 0.21
CA GLN A 127 -11.28 -10.24 0.25
C GLN A 127 -12.05 -11.56 0.37
N ASP A 128 -13.01 -11.64 1.31
CA ASP A 128 -13.76 -12.87 1.64
C ASP A 128 -14.61 -13.38 0.47
N ILE A 129 -15.00 -12.47 -0.43
CA ILE A 129 -15.93 -12.75 -1.52
C ILE A 129 -15.27 -12.70 -2.89
N ASN A 130 -13.95 -12.47 -2.96
CA ASN A 130 -13.18 -12.42 -4.21
C ASN A 130 -13.74 -11.41 -5.21
N ARG A 131 -13.98 -10.18 -4.73
CA ARG A 131 -14.44 -9.06 -5.56
C ARG A 131 -13.67 -7.79 -5.21
N PHE A 132 -13.81 -6.74 -6.02
CA PHE A 132 -13.59 -5.38 -5.54
C PHE A 132 -14.85 -4.54 -5.77
N ALA A 133 -15.05 -3.51 -4.94
CA ALA A 133 -16.06 -2.49 -5.08
C ALA A 133 -15.50 -1.25 -5.78
N VAL A 134 -16.37 -0.54 -6.49
CA VAL A 134 -16.10 0.77 -7.09
C VAL A 134 -16.96 1.81 -6.40
N ILE A 135 -16.35 2.90 -5.94
CA ILE A 135 -16.98 3.97 -5.17
C ILE A 135 -16.81 5.30 -5.92
N ASP A 136 -17.89 6.06 -6.03
CA ASP A 136 -17.83 7.46 -6.48
C ASP A 136 -17.53 8.37 -5.27
N PRO A 137 -16.36 9.02 -5.21
CA PRO A 137 -16.02 9.88 -4.10
C PRO A 137 -16.79 11.21 -4.06
N LYS A 138 -17.57 11.54 -5.10
CA LYS A 138 -18.44 12.72 -5.12
C LYS A 138 -19.52 12.64 -4.04
N ASP A 139 -20.15 11.48 -3.87
CA ASP A 139 -21.26 11.26 -2.93
C ASP A 139 -21.10 9.99 -2.06
N ASP A 140 -19.94 9.34 -2.17
CA ASP A 140 -19.55 8.12 -1.45
C ASP A 140 -20.51 6.96 -1.71
N ARG A 141 -21.03 6.83 -2.93
CA ARG A 141 -21.84 5.67 -3.34
C ARG A 141 -20.98 4.55 -3.89
N VAL A 142 -21.27 3.34 -3.44
CA VAL A 142 -20.83 2.12 -4.13
C VAL A 142 -21.60 2.01 -5.44
N LEU A 143 -20.88 2.05 -6.55
CA LEU A 143 -21.43 1.99 -7.91
C LEU A 143 -21.60 0.55 -8.37
N SER A 144 -20.61 -0.29 -8.12
CA SER A 144 -20.54 -1.65 -8.67
C SER A 144 -19.57 -2.51 -7.87
N GLN A 145 -19.65 -3.82 -8.08
CA GLN A 145 -18.68 -4.79 -7.59
C GLN A 145 -18.35 -5.80 -8.68
N TYR A 146 -17.09 -6.14 -8.85
CA TYR A 146 -16.64 -7.04 -9.91
C TYR A 146 -15.90 -8.24 -9.34
N PRO A 147 -16.20 -9.48 -9.80
CA PRO A 147 -15.44 -10.66 -9.41
C PRO A 147 -14.02 -10.59 -9.97
N VAL A 148 -13.04 -11.03 -9.19
CA VAL A 148 -11.62 -11.00 -9.56
C VAL A 148 -11.13 -12.32 -10.15
N GLY A 149 -12.02 -13.03 -10.86
CA GLY A 149 -11.72 -14.25 -11.59
C GLY A 149 -11.17 -15.37 -10.69
N ARG A 150 -9.94 -15.80 -10.95
CA ARG A 150 -9.26 -16.87 -10.20
C ARG A 150 -8.57 -16.38 -8.94
N CYS A 151 -8.45 -15.07 -8.75
CA CYS A 151 -7.83 -14.48 -7.57
C CYS A 151 -8.63 -14.83 -6.32
N ARG A 152 -7.95 -15.31 -5.27
CA ARG A 152 -8.56 -15.63 -3.98
C ARG A 152 -7.92 -14.83 -2.86
N GLY A 153 -8.75 -14.25 -1.98
CA GLY A 153 -8.30 -13.35 -0.93
C GLY A 153 -7.55 -12.16 -1.52
N ASN A 154 -8.19 -11.39 -2.40
CA ASN A 154 -7.56 -10.21 -2.97
C ASN A 154 -7.36 -9.15 -1.89
N HIS A 155 -6.12 -8.75 -1.62
CA HIS A 155 -5.78 -7.80 -0.55
C HIS A 155 -5.09 -6.55 -1.11
N GLY A 156 -3.85 -6.69 -1.60
CA GLY A 156 -3.09 -5.60 -2.20
C GLY A 156 -3.62 -5.20 -3.58
N MET A 157 -3.64 -3.89 -3.86
CA MET A 157 -4.01 -3.34 -5.16
C MET A 157 -3.09 -2.18 -5.58
N ALA A 158 -2.76 -2.14 -6.86
CA ALA A 158 -2.15 -0.98 -7.53
C ALA A 158 -2.87 -0.73 -8.85
N LEU A 159 -2.82 0.50 -9.36
CA LEU A 159 -3.50 0.91 -10.58
C LEU A 159 -2.50 1.42 -11.64
N ASP A 160 -2.82 1.19 -12.91
CA ASP A 160 -2.38 2.01 -14.05
C ASP A 160 -3.62 2.74 -14.60
N PRO A 161 -3.94 3.95 -14.08
CA PRO A 161 -5.09 4.72 -14.53
C PRO A 161 -5.09 5.01 -16.03
N GLU A 162 -3.93 5.34 -16.61
CA GLU A 162 -3.84 5.74 -18.02
C GLU A 162 -4.12 4.59 -19.00
N ARG A 163 -3.99 3.34 -18.54
CA ARG A 163 -4.25 2.14 -19.34
C ARG A 163 -5.42 1.33 -18.80
N HIS A 164 -6.14 1.86 -17.81
CA HIS A 164 -7.28 1.21 -17.17
C HIS A 164 -6.93 -0.21 -16.70
N ARG A 165 -5.84 -0.36 -15.93
CA ARG A 165 -5.45 -1.64 -15.32
C ARG A 165 -5.45 -1.57 -13.81
N ALA A 166 -5.88 -2.66 -13.18
CA ALA A 166 -5.62 -2.92 -11.78
C ALA A 166 -4.76 -4.18 -11.63
N PHE A 167 -3.84 -4.15 -10.67
CA PHE A 167 -2.98 -5.26 -10.29
C PHE A 167 -3.38 -5.69 -8.89
N LEU A 168 -3.88 -6.91 -8.77
CA LEU A 168 -4.47 -7.44 -7.55
C LEU A 168 -3.63 -8.59 -7.02
N VAL A 169 -3.22 -8.49 -5.77
CA VAL A 169 -2.49 -9.57 -5.09
C VAL A 169 -3.49 -10.51 -4.44
N CYS A 170 -3.34 -11.80 -4.72
CA CYS A 170 -4.23 -12.86 -4.27
C CYS A 170 -3.51 -13.70 -3.21
N GLU A 171 -3.81 -13.43 -1.94
CA GLU A 171 -3.04 -14.00 -0.82
C GLU A 171 -3.23 -15.50 -0.67
N GLU A 172 -4.44 -16.00 -0.94
CA GLU A 172 -4.78 -17.41 -0.68
C GLU A 172 -4.24 -18.38 -1.74
N ASN A 173 -3.99 -17.90 -2.96
CA ASN A 173 -3.53 -18.75 -4.06
C ASN A 173 -2.29 -18.24 -4.79
N ASN A 174 -1.59 -17.25 -4.22
CA ASN A 174 -0.27 -16.77 -4.65
C ASN A 174 -0.24 -16.34 -6.12
N LEU A 175 -1.20 -15.52 -6.51
CA LEU A 175 -1.27 -14.93 -7.85
C LEU A 175 -1.18 -13.40 -7.76
N LEU A 176 -0.66 -12.79 -8.80
CA LEU A 176 -1.00 -11.42 -9.18
C LEU A 176 -2.00 -11.51 -10.34
N ALA A 177 -3.24 -11.08 -10.11
CA ALA A 177 -4.24 -10.94 -11.17
C ALA A 177 -4.15 -9.54 -11.80
N VAL A 178 -4.06 -9.49 -13.13
CA VAL A 178 -4.19 -8.26 -13.90
C VAL A 178 -5.62 -8.14 -14.38
N PHE A 179 -6.28 -7.06 -13.97
CA PHE A 179 -7.67 -6.78 -14.26
C PHE A 179 -7.78 -5.61 -15.24
N ASP A 180 -8.57 -5.78 -16.29
CA ASP A 180 -8.94 -4.73 -17.25
C ASP A 180 -10.17 -3.98 -16.72
N LEU A 181 -9.95 -2.71 -16.34
CA LEU A 181 -10.99 -1.87 -15.74
C LEU A 181 -12.05 -1.40 -16.75
N GLU A 182 -11.81 -1.50 -18.06
CA GLU A 182 -12.83 -1.20 -19.07
C GLU A 182 -13.71 -2.41 -19.35
N LYS A 183 -13.09 -3.59 -19.49
CA LYS A 183 -13.80 -4.84 -19.79
C LYS A 183 -14.41 -5.48 -18.54
N HIS A 184 -13.96 -5.05 -17.37
CA HIS A 184 -14.34 -5.61 -16.07
C HIS A 184 -14.03 -7.11 -15.93
N GLU A 185 -12.86 -7.53 -16.42
CA GLU A 185 -12.42 -8.92 -16.34
C GLU A 185 -10.92 -9.04 -16.05
N VAL A 186 -10.52 -10.18 -15.47
CA VAL A 186 -9.12 -10.57 -15.35
C VAL A 186 -8.60 -11.00 -16.72
N ILE A 187 -7.51 -10.38 -17.17
CA ILE A 187 -6.90 -10.65 -18.48
C ILE A 187 -5.63 -11.50 -18.39
N GLN A 188 -4.99 -11.55 -17.22
CA GLN A 188 -3.81 -12.38 -17.01
C GLN A 188 -3.59 -12.66 -15.51
N ASP A 189 -3.19 -13.89 -15.17
CA ASP A 189 -2.67 -14.25 -13.85
C ASP A 189 -1.15 -14.50 -13.94
N LEU A 190 -0.38 -14.00 -12.97
CA LEU A 190 1.06 -14.29 -12.83
C LEU A 190 1.37 -14.95 -11.48
N PRO A 191 2.23 -15.98 -11.45
CA PRO A 191 2.54 -16.68 -10.21
C PRO A 191 3.46 -15.87 -9.29
N LEU A 192 3.11 -15.82 -8.00
CA LEU A 192 3.92 -15.26 -6.93
C LEU A 192 4.62 -16.37 -6.13
N PRO A 193 5.80 -16.09 -5.53
CA PRO A 193 6.58 -17.05 -4.77
C PRO A 193 6.02 -17.36 -3.36
N GLY A 194 4.83 -16.86 -3.02
CA GLY A 194 4.17 -17.12 -1.74
C GLY A 194 3.95 -15.88 -0.88
N GLY A 195 2.72 -15.69 -0.40
CA GLY A 195 2.35 -14.63 0.55
C GLY A 195 2.59 -13.23 -0.01
N GLY A 196 2.13 -12.96 -1.24
CA GLY A 196 2.09 -11.58 -1.72
C GLY A 196 1.18 -10.76 -0.82
N ASP A 197 1.53 -9.49 -0.60
CA ASP A 197 0.78 -8.55 0.23
C ASP A 197 0.68 -7.21 -0.53
N VAL A 198 1.63 -6.29 -0.31
CA VAL A 198 1.64 -4.98 -0.99
C VAL A 198 2.13 -5.08 -2.44
N VAL A 199 1.39 -4.46 -3.36
CA VAL A 199 1.81 -4.22 -4.75
C VAL A 199 1.93 -2.71 -5.04
N LYS A 200 2.92 -2.33 -5.84
CA LYS A 200 3.06 -0.98 -6.40
C LYS A 200 3.38 -1.03 -7.90
N TYR A 201 2.98 0.01 -8.62
CA TYR A 201 3.23 0.18 -10.04
C TYR A 201 4.08 1.43 -10.29
N ASP A 202 5.13 1.28 -11.09
CA ASP A 202 5.95 2.36 -11.63
C ASP A 202 5.55 2.59 -13.10
N PRO A 203 4.82 3.67 -13.42
CA PRO A 203 4.40 3.95 -14.79
C PRO A 203 5.55 4.36 -15.73
N GLY A 204 6.65 4.91 -15.19
CA GLY A 204 7.81 5.32 -15.97
C GLY A 204 8.58 4.14 -16.53
N LEU A 205 8.73 3.08 -15.72
CA LEU A 205 9.33 1.81 -16.16
C LEU A 205 8.29 0.77 -16.63
N ARG A 206 6.99 1.05 -16.46
CA ARG A 206 5.89 0.10 -16.62
C ARG A 206 6.14 -1.19 -15.85
N ARG A 207 6.50 -1.04 -14.57
CA ARG A 207 7.00 -2.13 -13.74
C ARG A 207 6.14 -2.29 -12.51
N ILE A 208 5.76 -3.53 -12.23
CA ILE A 208 4.95 -3.91 -11.08
C ILE A 208 5.87 -4.61 -10.09
N TYR A 209 5.78 -4.21 -8.83
CA TYR A 209 6.56 -4.75 -7.72
C TYR A 209 5.60 -5.29 -6.67
N VAL A 210 5.79 -6.54 -6.25
CA VAL A 210 4.98 -7.18 -5.22
C VAL A 210 5.88 -7.62 -4.08
N ALA A 211 5.60 -7.13 -2.87
CA ALA A 211 6.23 -7.61 -1.65
C ALA A 211 5.61 -8.95 -1.26
N CYS A 212 6.45 -9.96 -1.02
CA CYS A 212 6.01 -11.29 -0.65
C CYS A 212 6.61 -11.72 0.70
N TYR A 213 5.80 -12.24 1.62
CA TYR A 213 6.19 -12.81 2.91
C TYR A 213 7.23 -13.94 2.77
N SER A 214 7.29 -14.62 1.62
CA SER A 214 8.36 -15.55 1.26
C SER A 214 9.77 -14.93 1.33
N GLY A 215 9.83 -13.60 1.33
CA GLY A 215 11.03 -12.78 1.43
C GLY A 215 11.57 -12.32 0.08
N ALA A 216 10.76 -12.42 -0.97
CA ALA A 216 11.06 -11.93 -2.31
C ALA A 216 10.25 -10.66 -2.64
N ILE A 217 10.82 -9.79 -3.45
CA ILE A 217 10.08 -8.81 -4.23
C ILE A 217 9.94 -9.35 -5.63
N THR A 218 8.72 -9.71 -6.03
CA THR A 218 8.44 -10.09 -7.41
C THR A 218 8.43 -8.85 -8.28
N VAL A 219 9.15 -8.91 -9.39
CA VAL A 219 9.24 -7.83 -10.39
C VAL A 219 8.61 -8.31 -11.68
N ILE A 220 7.61 -7.59 -12.17
CA ILE A 220 6.88 -7.90 -13.40
C ILE A 220 6.98 -6.71 -14.34
N GLN A 221 7.25 -6.98 -15.61
CA GLN A 221 7.22 -5.99 -16.68
C GLN A 221 5.85 -6.04 -17.34
N MET A 222 5.28 -4.85 -17.55
CA MET A 222 4.19 -4.64 -18.50
C MET A 222 4.84 -4.26 -19.83
N ASP A 223 4.80 -5.18 -20.80
CA ASP A 223 5.36 -4.93 -22.14
C ASP A 223 4.38 -4.05 -22.95
N ASP A 224 3.07 -4.30 -22.80
CA ASP A 224 1.98 -3.48 -23.30
C ASP A 224 0.72 -3.62 -22.40
N PRO A 225 -0.40 -2.88 -22.65
CA PRO A 225 -1.62 -2.96 -21.84
C PRO A 225 -2.17 -4.37 -21.57
N ASN A 226 -1.87 -5.36 -22.42
CA ASN A 226 -2.48 -6.69 -22.35
C ASN A 226 -1.47 -7.81 -22.12
N HIS A 227 -0.17 -7.53 -22.10
CA HIS A 227 0.86 -8.54 -21.98
C HIS A 227 1.87 -8.19 -20.88
N PHE A 228 1.98 -9.10 -19.92
CA PHE A 228 2.79 -8.95 -18.72
C PHE A 228 3.70 -10.16 -18.59
N ARG A 229 4.93 -9.94 -18.12
CA ARG A 229 5.86 -11.03 -17.85
C ARG A 229 6.62 -10.80 -16.56
N LYS A 230 6.73 -11.86 -15.77
CA LYS A 230 7.59 -11.89 -14.59
C LYS A 230 9.05 -11.79 -15.03
N LEU A 231 9.78 -10.82 -14.48
CA LEU A 231 11.20 -10.64 -14.70
C LEU A 231 12.02 -11.48 -13.73
N ALA A 232 11.68 -11.39 -12.44
CA ALA A 232 12.44 -12.02 -11.38
C ALA A 232 11.63 -12.07 -10.08
N ASP A 233 12.02 -12.99 -9.19
CA ASP A 233 11.79 -12.88 -7.75
C ASP A 233 13.10 -12.46 -7.12
N VAL A 234 13.19 -11.19 -6.71
CA VAL A 234 14.40 -10.62 -6.14
C VAL A 234 14.40 -10.90 -4.63
N PRO A 235 15.39 -11.61 -4.07
CA PRO A 235 15.46 -11.76 -2.62
C PRO A 235 15.49 -10.39 -1.94
N ALA A 236 14.84 -10.23 -0.79
CA ALA A 236 14.94 -9.01 0.01
C ALA A 236 15.39 -9.38 1.41
N GLN A 237 14.51 -10.06 2.14
CA GLN A 237 14.67 -10.72 3.44
C GLN A 237 13.31 -11.30 3.85
N LYS A 238 13.28 -12.32 4.71
CA LYS A 238 12.01 -12.90 5.20
C LYS A 238 11.11 -11.82 5.79
N LYS A 239 9.80 -11.92 5.54
CA LYS A 239 8.76 -10.99 6.04
C LYS A 239 8.86 -9.54 5.55
N ALA A 240 9.53 -9.30 4.42
CA ALA A 240 9.34 -8.09 3.63
C ALA A 240 7.92 -8.10 3.04
N HIS A 241 6.97 -7.47 3.74
CA HIS A 241 5.54 -7.50 3.41
C HIS A 241 5.03 -6.17 2.82
N SER A 242 5.84 -5.11 2.88
CA SER A 242 5.50 -3.81 2.31
C SER A 242 6.64 -3.27 1.44
N LEU A 243 6.31 -2.34 0.54
CA LEU A 243 7.27 -1.61 -0.28
C LEU A 243 6.70 -0.25 -0.71
N ALA A 244 7.60 0.68 -1.03
CA ALA A 244 7.29 1.95 -1.66
C ALA A 244 8.18 2.14 -2.90
N VAL A 245 7.71 2.91 -3.88
CA VAL A 245 8.47 3.22 -5.10
C VAL A 245 8.61 4.73 -5.22
N ASP A 246 9.83 5.21 -5.37
CA ASP A 246 10.10 6.59 -5.78
C ASP A 246 10.04 6.64 -7.31
N LEU A 247 8.96 7.23 -7.84
CA LEU A 247 8.70 7.32 -9.27
C LEU A 247 9.68 8.23 -10.03
N ALA A 248 10.39 9.12 -9.32
CA ALA A 248 11.37 10.01 -9.96
C ALA A 248 12.72 9.31 -10.17
N THR A 249 13.11 8.42 -9.25
CA THR A 249 14.39 7.70 -9.29
C THR A 249 14.26 6.22 -9.64
N HIS A 250 13.03 5.71 -9.70
CA HIS A 250 12.66 4.31 -9.90
C HIS A 250 13.24 3.37 -8.82
N ARG A 251 13.47 3.91 -7.62
CA ARG A 251 13.99 3.13 -6.49
C ARG A 251 12.86 2.49 -5.71
N VAL A 252 13.07 1.25 -5.31
CA VAL A 252 12.13 0.51 -4.47
C VAL A 252 12.67 0.47 -3.04
N TYR A 253 11.88 1.00 -2.12
CA TYR A 253 12.17 1.02 -0.70
C TYR A 253 11.40 -0.10 -0.02
N VAL A 254 12.08 -0.95 0.72
CA VAL A 254 11.46 -2.10 1.41
C VAL A 254 11.76 -1.96 2.90
N PRO A 255 10.76 -1.67 3.75
CA PRO A 255 10.92 -1.78 5.18
C PRO A 255 11.22 -3.24 5.52
N LEU A 256 12.31 -3.47 6.22
CA LEU A 256 12.67 -4.81 6.67
C LEU A 256 12.27 -4.99 8.13
N GLN A 257 11.67 -6.14 8.42
CA GLN A 257 11.52 -6.61 9.79
C GLN A 257 12.84 -7.27 10.18
N GLU A 258 13.51 -6.72 11.19
CA GLU A 258 14.80 -7.22 11.66
C GLU A 258 14.66 -8.61 12.31
N ASP A 259 15.62 -9.50 12.06
CA ASP A 259 15.83 -10.71 12.86
C ASP A 259 16.59 -10.35 14.15
N ASP A 260 16.10 -10.85 15.30
CA ASP A 260 16.76 -11.03 16.60
C ASP A 260 17.89 -10.05 17.01
N GLY A 261 17.56 -8.78 17.31
CA GLY A 261 18.33 -7.97 18.26
C GLY A 261 19.02 -6.69 17.76
N ALA A 262 18.78 -6.24 16.52
CA ALA A 262 19.21 -4.91 16.07
C ALA A 262 18.21 -3.81 16.55
N PRO A 263 18.65 -2.53 16.66
CA PRO A 263 17.76 -1.43 17.00
C PRO A 263 16.81 -1.10 15.83
N PRO A 264 15.51 -0.87 16.10
CA PRO A 264 14.51 -0.68 15.07
C PRO A 264 14.82 0.55 14.20
N GLY A 265 14.99 0.36 12.89
CA GLY A 265 15.14 1.49 11.94
C GLY A 265 15.86 1.23 10.62
N ASN A 266 16.26 0.00 10.30
CA ASN A 266 16.97 -0.28 9.05
C ASN A 266 16.00 -0.44 7.85
N LEU A 267 15.92 0.61 7.02
CA LEU A 267 15.30 0.55 5.69
C LEU A 267 16.31 -0.07 4.70
N ARG A 268 15.90 -1.07 3.91
CA ARG A 268 16.69 -1.46 2.73
C ARG A 268 16.15 -0.81 1.47
N ILE A 269 17.08 -0.37 0.65
CA ILE A 269 16.79 0.20 -0.65
C ILE A 269 17.20 -0.83 -1.67
N LEU A 270 16.21 -1.35 -2.36
CA LEU A 270 16.41 -2.17 -3.54
C LEU A 270 16.53 -1.24 -4.73
N LEU A 271 17.73 -1.15 -5.28
CA LEU A 271 17.95 -0.59 -6.60
C LEU A 271 17.67 -1.70 -7.61
N VAL A 272 16.44 -1.78 -8.11
CA VAL A 272 16.10 -2.63 -9.25
C VAL A 272 16.43 -1.83 -10.52
N ALA A 273 17.70 -1.82 -10.92
CA ALA A 273 18.14 -1.04 -12.06
C ALA A 273 17.41 -1.47 -13.37
N PRO A 274 17.29 -0.57 -14.36
CA PRO A 274 16.76 -0.92 -15.69
C PRO A 274 17.52 -2.06 -16.38
N SER A 275 18.80 -2.24 -16.02
CA SER A 275 19.73 -3.20 -16.61
C SER A 275 20.09 -4.33 -15.64
N TRP A 276 19.19 -5.30 -15.41
CA TRP A 276 19.41 -6.65 -14.81
C TRP A 276 20.31 -6.80 -13.54
N CYS A 277 20.81 -5.72 -12.96
CA CYS A 277 21.66 -5.71 -11.77
C CYS A 277 20.81 -5.25 -10.59
N VAL A 278 20.52 -6.18 -9.69
CA VAL A 278 20.02 -5.86 -8.36
C VAL A 278 21.23 -5.51 -7.49
N CYS A 279 21.35 -4.25 -7.10
CA CYS A 279 22.31 -3.84 -6.08
C CYS A 279 21.57 -3.61 -4.76
N TYR A 280 21.97 -4.35 -3.72
CA TYR A 280 21.54 -4.08 -2.36
C TYR A 280 22.40 -2.98 -1.78
N VAL A 281 21.77 -1.92 -1.27
CA VAL A 281 22.45 -0.99 -0.36
C VAL A 281 21.79 -1.13 1.01
N SER A 282 22.47 -1.82 1.93
CA SER A 282 22.06 -1.91 3.33
C SER A 282 22.73 -0.77 4.09
N TYR A 283 21.95 0.15 4.64
CA TYR A 283 22.48 1.14 5.59
C TYR A 283 22.26 0.61 7.00
N ALA A 284 23.34 0.34 7.72
CA ALA A 284 23.30 0.12 9.16
C ALA A 284 23.50 1.47 9.85
N GLN A 285 22.71 1.77 10.89
CA GLN A 285 23.02 2.88 11.80
C GLN A 285 24.44 2.68 12.38
N LYS A 286 25.35 3.62 12.11
CA LYS A 286 26.56 3.76 12.93
C LYS A 286 26.11 4.32 14.28
N ASN A 287 26.09 3.48 15.30
CA ASN A 287 26.00 3.91 16.69
C ASN A 287 27.13 4.88 16.99
N PHE A 288 26.83 6.16 17.13
CA PHE A 288 27.68 7.07 17.89
C PHE A 288 27.33 6.88 19.36
N GLY A 289 28.08 6.01 20.03
CA GLY A 289 28.07 5.94 21.48
C GLY A 289 28.70 7.21 22.03
N PHE A 290 27.95 7.94 22.86
CA PHE A 290 28.54 8.73 23.93
C PHE A 290 28.51 7.86 25.19
N HIS A 291 29.65 7.25 25.51
CA HIS A 291 30.22 7.08 26.85
C HIS A 291 31.67 6.65 26.70
#